data_AF-A0A2D4GX57-F1
#
_entry.id   AF-A0A2D4GX57-F1
#
_cell.length_a   1.000
_cell.length_b   1.000
_cell.length_c   1.000
_cell.angle_alpha   90.00
_cell.angle_beta   90.00
_cell.angle_gamma   90.00
#
_symmetry.space_group_name_H-M   'P 1'
#
loop_
_entity.id
_entity.type
_entity.pdbx_description
1 polymer ?
#
loop_
_entity_poly.entity_id
_entity_poly.type
_entity_poly.pdbx_seq_one_letter_code
_entity_poly.pdbx_strand_id
1 'polypeptide(L)'
;SQVNGYGSPTFSSRDKEQSSKTSAKALYEQRKNYARDSISSISEITQYHVEHLTTFVLDRKEAMITVDDGIRKLKLLDAKGKVWTQDMVLQVDDKAVSLVDLESKNELENFPLNTIQHCQAVMNSCNYDSILALVCKEPSQSKADLHLFQCDEVKANFIHEDIESAISDSKGGKPKQRLETLRMISRAESAIPPPPRAPAPVPPGTVTQV
;
A
#
# COMPACT_ATOMS: atom_id res chain seq x y z
N SER A 1 -36.96 -56.18 -61.86
CA SER A 1 -36.50 -57.35 -61.10
C SER A 1 -35.06 -57.18 -60.68
N GLN A 2 -34.80 -56.89 -59.41
CA GLN A 2 -33.57 -57.32 -58.75
C GLN A 2 -33.81 -57.38 -57.25
N VAL A 3 -33.41 -58.51 -56.68
CA VAL A 3 -33.68 -59.02 -55.34
C VAL A 3 -32.38 -58.98 -54.53
N ASN A 4 -32.53 -58.76 -53.21
CA ASN A 4 -31.68 -59.16 -52.06
C ASN A 4 -30.19 -58.78 -52.06
N GLY A 5 -29.54 -58.37 -50.96
CA GLY A 5 -29.91 -58.36 -49.54
C GLY A 5 -28.69 -58.73 -48.67
N TYR A 6 -28.58 -58.06 -47.51
CA TYR A 6 -27.85 -58.43 -46.26
C TYR A 6 -26.39 -58.00 -46.01
N GLY A 7 -26.19 -57.27 -44.88
CA GLY A 7 -24.97 -57.35 -44.05
C GLY A 7 -24.48 -56.06 -43.36
N SER A 8 -25.02 -55.70 -42.19
CA SER A 8 -24.61 -54.58 -41.28
C SER A 8 -23.33 -54.89 -40.47
N PRO A 9 -22.95 -54.16 -39.39
CA PRO A 9 -22.65 -52.74 -39.17
C PRO A 9 -21.25 -52.51 -38.52
N THR A 10 -20.66 -51.32 -38.57
CA THR A 10 -19.70 -50.88 -37.51
C THR A 10 -19.74 -49.37 -37.29
N PHE A 11 -20.30 -49.01 -36.14
CA PHE A 11 -20.12 -47.73 -35.47
C PHE A 11 -18.64 -47.61 -35.10
N SER A 12 -17.92 -46.60 -35.58
CA SER A 12 -16.65 -46.21 -34.98
C SER A 12 -16.54 -44.70 -34.84
N SER A 13 -16.94 -44.28 -33.64
CA SER A 13 -16.39 -43.21 -32.81
C SER A 13 -15.28 -42.35 -33.42
N ARG A 14 -15.51 -41.04 -33.45
CA ARG A 14 -14.44 -40.05 -33.20
C ARG A 14 -14.95 -38.64 -32.85
N ASP A 15 -15.87 -38.55 -31.88
CA ASP A 15 -16.01 -37.32 -31.10
C ASP A 15 -14.95 -37.31 -29.99
N LYS A 16 -13.85 -36.61 -30.24
CA LYS A 16 -12.88 -36.21 -29.21
C LYS A 16 -12.60 -34.72 -29.37
N GLU A 17 -13.64 -33.91 -29.22
CA GLU A 17 -13.47 -32.51 -28.87
C GLU A 17 -13.37 -32.41 -27.34
N GLN A 18 -12.23 -32.82 -26.82
CA GLN A 18 -11.89 -32.72 -25.42
C GLN A 18 -11.53 -31.25 -25.15
N SER A 19 -12.54 -30.40 -25.02
CA SER A 19 -12.38 -29.06 -24.44
C SER A 19 -11.78 -29.26 -23.05
N SER A 20 -10.51 -28.89 -22.91
CA SER A 20 -9.70 -28.90 -21.70
C SER A 20 -10.31 -27.98 -20.64
N LYS A 21 -11.46 -28.36 -20.08
CA LYS A 21 -12.01 -27.70 -18.89
C LYS A 21 -11.04 -28.01 -17.77
N THR A 22 -10.21 -27.03 -17.43
CA THR A 22 -9.40 -27.05 -16.22
C THR A 22 -10.28 -27.52 -15.06
N SER A 23 -9.89 -28.60 -14.40
CA SER A 23 -10.72 -29.20 -13.37
C SER A 23 -10.99 -28.17 -12.27
N ALA A 24 -12.16 -28.24 -11.61
CA ALA A 24 -12.46 -27.33 -10.50
C ALA A 24 -11.35 -27.35 -9.43
N LYS A 25 -10.70 -28.51 -9.25
CA LYS A 25 -9.53 -28.69 -8.39
C LYS A 25 -8.31 -27.92 -8.91
N ALA A 26 -8.00 -28.01 -10.20
CA ALA A 26 -6.88 -27.28 -10.80
C ALA A 26 -7.10 -25.76 -10.75
N LEU A 27 -8.32 -25.29 -11.01
CA LEU A 27 -8.67 -23.86 -10.85
C LEU A 27 -8.56 -23.40 -9.39
N TYR A 28 -8.97 -24.22 -8.43
CA TYR A 28 -8.82 -23.93 -7.01
C TYR A 28 -7.34 -23.89 -6.59
N GLU A 29 -6.54 -24.88 -7.00
CA GLU A 29 -5.11 -24.92 -6.71
C GLU A 29 -4.36 -23.76 -7.38
N GLN A 30 -4.70 -23.42 -8.62
CA GLN A 30 -4.15 -22.28 -9.34
C GLN A 30 -4.50 -20.95 -8.64
N ARG A 31 -5.76 -20.75 -8.24
CA ARG A 31 -6.18 -19.56 -7.46
C ARG A 31 -5.48 -19.49 -6.10
N LYS A 32 -5.33 -20.63 -5.41
CA LYS A 32 -4.61 -20.74 -4.15
C LYS A 32 -3.12 -20.42 -4.31
N ASN A 33 -2.50 -20.85 -5.42
CA ASN A 33 -1.13 -20.53 -5.74
C ASN A 33 -0.97 -19.04 -6.07
N TYR A 34 -1.85 -18.43 -6.88
CA TYR A 34 -1.78 -16.98 -7.13
C TYR A 34 -1.89 -16.15 -5.84
N ALA A 35 -2.79 -16.53 -4.93
CA ALA A 35 -2.92 -15.88 -3.64
C ALA A 35 -1.71 -16.11 -2.70
N ARG A 36 -0.97 -17.21 -2.89
CA ARG A 36 0.23 -17.53 -2.13
C ARG A 36 1.48 -16.86 -2.71
N ASP A 37 1.58 -16.76 -4.03
CA ASP A 37 2.70 -16.12 -4.72
C ASP A 37 2.70 -14.59 -4.47
N SER A 38 1.51 -13.97 -4.42
CA SER A 38 1.37 -12.57 -3.98
C SER A 38 1.77 -12.36 -2.51
N ILE A 39 1.80 -13.42 -1.68
CA ILE A 39 2.23 -13.36 -0.28
C ILE A 39 3.75 -13.56 -0.17
N SER A 40 4.36 -14.38 -1.00
CA SER A 40 5.83 -14.54 -1.06
C SER A 40 6.55 -13.33 -1.67
N SER A 41 5.82 -12.44 -2.35
CA SER A 41 6.36 -11.21 -2.93
C SER A 41 6.21 -9.97 -2.03
N ILE A 42 5.62 -10.07 -0.83
CA ILE A 42 5.74 -8.99 0.16
C ILE A 42 7.23 -8.95 0.53
N SER A 43 7.91 -7.91 0.06
CA SER A 43 9.26 -7.59 0.48
C SER A 43 9.27 -7.34 1.98
N GLU A 44 10.30 -7.81 2.68
CA GLU A 44 10.53 -7.48 4.11
C GLU A 44 10.68 -5.96 4.32
N ILE A 45 10.98 -5.24 3.23
CA ILE A 45 11.11 -3.80 3.17
C ILE A 45 9.95 -3.24 2.32
N THR A 46 9.14 -2.38 2.90
CA THR A 46 8.16 -1.56 2.18
C THR A 46 8.75 -0.20 1.88
N GLN A 47 8.26 0.44 0.82
CA GLN A 47 8.75 1.73 0.35
C GLN A 47 7.56 2.63 0.01
N TYR A 48 7.61 3.86 0.49
CA TYR A 48 6.58 4.86 0.30
C TYR A 48 7.20 6.14 -0.21
N HIS A 49 6.66 6.69 -1.29
CA HIS A 49 7.05 8.01 -1.75
C HIS A 49 6.41 9.06 -0.84
N VAL A 50 7.23 9.95 -0.29
CA VAL A 50 6.80 11.00 0.64
C VAL A 50 7.53 12.30 0.36
N GLU A 51 6.91 13.41 0.72
CA GLU A 51 7.54 14.73 0.72
C GLU A 51 7.84 15.14 2.16
N HIS A 52 9.11 15.35 2.51
CA HIS A 52 9.47 15.94 3.80
C HIS A 52 9.07 17.41 3.82
N LEU A 53 8.25 17.80 4.79
CA LEU A 53 7.75 19.17 4.93
C LEU A 53 8.63 20.00 5.86
N THR A 54 8.94 19.44 7.05
CA THR A 54 9.72 20.11 8.08
C THR A 54 10.08 19.16 9.23
N THR A 55 11.09 19.54 10.02
CA THR A 55 11.43 18.89 11.28
C THR A 55 11.44 19.93 12.40
N PHE A 56 10.82 19.60 13.53
CA PHE A 56 10.83 20.43 14.74
C PHE A 56 11.43 19.69 15.91
N VAL A 57 12.30 20.34 16.66
CA VAL A 57 12.74 19.85 17.97
C VAL A 57 11.59 20.00 18.97
N LEU A 58 11.22 18.92 19.66
CA LEU A 58 10.25 18.96 20.75
C LEU A 58 10.90 19.60 22.00
N ASP A 59 10.74 20.90 22.13
CA ASP A 59 11.18 21.69 23.28
C ASP A 59 10.02 22.45 23.95
N ARG A 60 9.84 22.18 25.25
CA ARG A 60 8.90 22.91 26.10
C ARG A 60 9.19 24.42 26.12
N LYS A 61 10.45 24.85 26.02
CA LYS A 61 10.81 26.28 26.00
C LYS A 61 10.28 26.99 24.75
N GLU A 62 10.12 26.27 23.64
CA GLU A 62 9.58 26.79 22.39
C GLU A 62 8.08 26.50 22.23
N ALA A 63 7.41 26.01 23.29
CA ALA A 63 6.03 25.55 23.24
C ALA A 63 5.77 24.49 22.14
N MET A 64 6.78 23.66 21.85
CA MET A 64 6.70 22.55 20.91
C MET A 64 6.75 21.23 21.69
N ILE A 65 5.59 20.68 22.05
CA ILE A 65 5.50 19.54 22.98
C ILE A 65 4.81 18.34 22.32
N THR A 66 3.83 18.61 21.48
CA THR A 66 2.93 17.61 20.89
C THR A 66 2.96 17.67 19.37
N VAL A 67 2.47 16.61 18.71
CA VAL A 67 2.24 16.61 17.26
C VAL A 67 1.32 17.77 16.85
N ASP A 68 0.28 18.06 17.64
CA ASP A 68 -0.64 19.18 17.39
C ASP A 68 0.04 20.55 17.41
N ASP A 69 1.05 20.74 18.27
CA ASP A 69 1.89 21.96 18.26
C ASP A 69 2.66 22.07 16.93
N GLY A 70 3.24 20.96 16.48
CA GLY A 70 3.94 20.86 15.20
C GLY A 70 3.03 21.16 14.01
N ILE A 71 1.84 20.56 13.97
CA ILE A 71 0.85 20.81 12.91
C ILE A 71 0.39 22.27 12.91
N ARG A 72 0.17 22.89 14.08
CA ARG A 72 -0.14 24.33 14.16
C ARG A 72 1.01 25.19 13.63
N LYS A 73 2.26 24.87 13.97
CA LYS A 73 3.43 25.62 13.46
C LYS A 73 3.59 25.41 11.95
N LEU A 74 3.38 24.20 11.45
CA LEU A 74 3.35 23.90 10.01
C LEU A 74 2.30 24.76 9.29
N LYS A 75 1.06 24.83 9.80
CA LYS A 75 -0.01 25.70 9.25
C LYS A 75 0.45 27.15 9.10
N LEU A 76 1.17 27.68 10.10
CA LEU A 76 1.68 29.05 10.08
C LEU A 76 2.83 29.25 9.09
N LEU A 77 3.67 28.23 8.88
CA LEU A 77 4.75 28.28 7.88
C LEU A 77 4.19 28.18 6.47
N ASP A 78 3.24 27.27 6.25
CA ASP A 78 2.57 27.03 4.98
C ASP A 78 1.83 28.29 4.51
N ALA A 79 1.03 28.91 5.38
CA ALA A 79 0.35 30.17 5.09
C ALA A 79 1.31 31.34 4.77
N LYS A 80 2.59 31.24 5.14
CA LYS A 80 3.62 32.22 4.84
C LYS A 80 4.48 31.85 3.63
N GLY A 81 4.22 30.71 2.98
CA GLY A 81 5.05 30.18 1.89
C GLY A 81 6.47 29.84 2.35
N LYS A 82 6.63 29.39 3.61
CA LYS A 82 7.93 29.08 4.22
C LYS A 82 8.18 27.59 4.41
N VAL A 83 7.37 26.75 3.77
CA VAL A 83 7.59 25.31 3.70
C VAL A 83 8.35 25.02 2.42
N TRP A 84 9.41 24.24 2.54
CA TRP A 84 10.19 23.73 1.41
C TRP A 84 10.08 22.22 1.46
N THR A 85 9.51 21.63 0.41
CA THR A 85 9.34 20.18 0.34
C THR A 85 10.58 19.53 -0.26
N GLN A 86 10.87 18.32 0.20
CA GLN A 86 11.90 17.46 -0.39
C GLN A 86 11.29 16.08 -0.65
N ASP A 87 11.29 15.65 -1.90
CA ASP A 87 10.83 14.31 -2.29
C ASP A 87 11.80 13.22 -1.80
N MET A 88 11.28 12.17 -1.18
CA MET A 88 12.07 11.08 -0.57
C MET A 88 11.34 9.74 -0.67
N VAL A 89 12.09 8.65 -0.49
CA VAL A 89 11.51 7.32 -0.23
C VAL A 89 11.63 7.02 1.26
N LEU A 90 10.49 6.84 1.93
CA LEU A 90 10.43 6.29 3.28
C LEU A 90 10.37 4.77 3.18
N GLN A 91 11.36 4.09 3.75
CA GLN A 91 11.40 2.63 3.82
C GLN A 91 11.10 2.16 5.23
N VAL A 92 10.33 1.09 5.35
CA VAL A 92 10.07 0.42 6.63
C VAL A 92 10.56 -1.01 6.51
N ASP A 93 11.42 -1.44 7.43
CA ASP A 93 11.85 -2.83 7.54
C ASP A 93 11.59 -3.40 8.96
N ASP A 94 12.18 -4.54 9.29
CA ASP A 94 12.00 -5.18 10.61
C ASP A 94 12.88 -4.58 11.73
N LYS A 95 13.72 -3.58 11.42
CA LYS A 95 14.73 -2.99 12.31
C LYS A 95 14.65 -1.47 12.39
N ALA A 96 14.24 -0.79 11.33
CA ALA A 96 14.26 0.66 11.20
C ALA A 96 13.20 1.20 10.23
N VAL A 97 12.98 2.51 10.34
CA VAL A 97 12.42 3.35 9.29
C VAL A 97 13.57 4.18 8.71
N SER A 98 13.79 4.16 7.41
CA SER A 98 14.85 4.96 6.77
C SER A 98 14.30 5.90 5.72
N LEU A 99 14.99 7.02 5.53
CA LEU A 99 14.74 7.98 4.46
C LEU A 99 15.84 7.81 3.42
N VAL A 100 15.44 7.61 2.17
CA VAL A 100 16.34 7.38 1.05
C VAL A 100 16.09 8.42 -0.02
N ASP A 101 17.17 8.96 -0.58
CA ASP A 101 17.13 9.89 -1.69
C ASP A 101 16.54 9.23 -2.94
N LEU A 102 15.63 9.92 -3.64
CA LEU A 102 14.94 9.35 -4.80
C LEU A 102 15.86 9.07 -5.99
N GLU A 103 16.84 9.93 -6.24
CA GLU A 103 17.68 9.85 -7.43
C GLU A 103 18.90 8.96 -7.19
N SER A 104 19.67 9.28 -6.15
CA SER A 104 20.94 8.61 -5.84
C SER A 104 20.77 7.28 -5.10
N LYS A 105 19.59 7.03 -4.51
CA LYS A 105 19.31 5.88 -3.63
C LYS A 105 20.20 5.82 -2.38
N ASN A 106 20.82 6.94 -2.02
CA ASN A 106 21.59 7.04 -0.79
C ASN A 106 20.66 7.14 0.42
N GLU A 107 21.03 6.47 1.51
CA GLU A 107 20.38 6.67 2.80
C GLU A 107 20.69 8.08 3.31
N LEU A 108 19.63 8.83 3.63
CA LEU A 108 19.69 10.18 4.16
C LEU A 108 19.53 10.19 5.67
N GLU A 109 18.65 9.34 6.20
CA GLU A 109 18.41 9.20 7.64
C GLU A 109 17.96 7.78 7.97
N ASN A 110 18.32 7.28 9.15
CA ASN A 110 17.95 5.94 9.62
C ASN A 110 17.44 6.02 11.06
N PHE A 111 16.18 5.64 11.27
CA PHE A 111 15.52 5.65 12.57
C PHE A 111 15.28 4.20 13.03
N PRO A 112 16.15 3.62 13.86
CA PRO A 112 15.89 2.32 14.44
C PRO A 112 14.54 2.29 15.15
N LEU A 113 13.79 1.18 15.06
CA LEU A 113 12.42 1.12 15.60
C LEU A 113 12.33 1.40 17.11
N ASN A 114 13.44 1.26 17.84
CA ASN A 114 13.52 1.57 19.28
C ASN A 114 13.70 3.07 19.59
N THR A 115 14.08 3.91 18.62
CA THR A 115 14.20 5.37 18.78
C THR A 115 12.90 6.09 18.43
N ILE A 116 12.00 5.44 17.68
CA ILE A 116 10.67 5.96 17.35
C ILE A 116 9.80 5.92 18.61
N GLN A 117 9.45 7.11 19.11
CA GLN A 117 8.63 7.26 20.30
C GLN A 117 7.14 7.30 19.99
N HIS A 118 6.80 7.91 18.84
CA HIS A 118 5.42 8.09 18.43
C HIS A 118 5.32 8.19 16.91
N CYS A 119 4.31 7.57 16.34
CA CYS A 119 3.93 7.71 14.94
C CYS A 119 2.45 8.08 14.90
N GLN A 120 2.06 9.03 14.05
CA GLN A 120 0.67 9.46 13.93
C GLN A 120 0.34 9.90 12.51
N ALA A 121 -0.81 9.46 12.00
CA ALA A 121 -1.39 10.00 10.77
C ALA A 121 -2.31 11.18 11.08
N VAL A 122 -2.13 12.28 10.37
CA VAL A 122 -2.97 13.49 10.46
C VAL A 122 -3.56 13.75 9.08
N MET A 123 -4.88 13.62 8.96
CA MET A 123 -5.60 13.80 7.70
C MET A 123 -6.11 15.23 7.57
N ASN A 124 -6.19 15.73 6.34
CA ASN A 124 -6.83 16.99 5.96
C ASN A 124 -6.35 18.20 6.80
N SER A 125 -5.06 18.53 6.71
CA SER A 125 -4.46 19.64 7.46
C SER A 125 -3.65 20.56 6.55
N CYS A 126 -3.87 21.87 6.69
CA CYS A 126 -3.31 22.89 5.78
C CYS A 126 -3.84 22.67 4.36
N ASN A 127 -2.94 22.68 3.38
CA ASN A 127 -3.15 22.26 1.99
C ASN A 127 -2.78 20.79 1.76
N TYR A 128 -2.53 20.00 2.82
CA TYR A 128 -2.09 18.62 2.73
C TYR A 128 -3.23 17.67 3.10
N ASP A 129 -3.52 16.71 2.22
CA ASP A 129 -4.58 15.72 2.44
C ASP A 129 -4.21 14.69 3.52
N SER A 130 -2.92 14.41 3.68
CA SER A 130 -2.42 13.27 4.42
C SER A 130 -0.98 13.51 4.88
N ILE A 131 -0.80 13.70 6.19
CA ILE A 131 0.49 13.97 6.82
C ILE A 131 0.85 12.82 7.77
N LEU A 132 2.05 12.28 7.63
CA LEU A 132 2.67 11.40 8.61
C LEU A 132 3.54 12.22 9.57
N ALA A 133 3.29 12.07 10.87
CA ALA A 133 4.08 12.64 11.93
C ALA A 133 4.88 11.54 12.62
N LEU A 134 6.22 11.65 12.57
CA LEU A 134 7.14 10.69 13.19
C LEU A 134 7.97 11.40 14.26
N VAL A 135 7.86 10.93 15.50
CA VAL A 135 8.65 11.43 16.63
C VAL A 135 9.77 10.46 16.93
N CYS A 136 11.00 10.91 16.71
CA CYS A 136 12.21 10.13 16.93
C CYS A 136 13.04 10.76 18.05
N LYS A 137 13.64 9.93 18.90
CA LYS A 137 14.64 10.38 19.86
C LYS A 137 15.82 9.44 19.87
N GLU A 138 16.93 9.89 19.31
CA GLU A 138 18.17 9.14 19.39
C GLU A 138 18.78 9.18 20.81
N PRO A 139 19.55 8.14 21.19
CA PRO A 139 20.29 8.16 22.46
C PRO A 139 21.27 9.33 22.61
N SER A 140 21.77 9.84 21.48
CA SER A 140 22.69 10.99 21.40
C SER A 140 21.98 12.33 21.68
N GLN A 141 20.67 12.39 21.52
CA GLN A 141 19.89 13.62 21.56
C GLN A 141 19.28 13.87 22.94
N SER A 142 19.32 15.15 23.36
CA SER A 142 18.65 15.56 24.60
C SER A 142 17.12 15.62 24.47
N LYS A 143 16.63 15.97 23.27
CA LYS A 143 15.22 16.18 22.93
C LYS A 143 14.86 15.30 21.73
N ALA A 144 13.58 15.01 21.58
CA ALA A 144 13.07 14.30 20.42
C ALA A 144 12.83 15.29 19.26
N ASP A 145 12.90 14.78 18.04
CA ASP A 145 12.55 15.50 16.83
C ASP A 145 11.22 14.99 16.28
N LEU A 146 10.40 15.91 15.79
CA LEU A 146 9.14 15.66 15.10
C LEU A 146 9.36 15.93 13.61
N HIS A 147 9.34 14.86 12.82
CA HIS A 147 9.42 14.91 11.36
C HIS A 147 8.00 14.86 10.80
N LEU A 148 7.69 15.77 9.86
CA LEU A 148 6.40 15.83 9.19
C LEU A 148 6.59 15.56 7.70
N PHE A 149 5.82 14.61 7.18
CA PHE A 149 5.86 14.20 5.78
C PHE A 149 4.46 14.29 5.17
N GLN A 150 4.35 14.79 3.95
CA GLN A 150 3.15 14.64 3.13
C GLN A 150 3.20 13.28 2.42
N CYS A 151 2.06 12.59 2.40
CA CYS A 151 1.93 11.25 1.81
C CYS A 151 0.74 11.23 0.85
N ASP A 152 1.04 11.40 -0.45
CA ASP A 152 0.02 11.55 -1.49
C ASP A 152 -0.39 10.22 -2.12
N GLU A 153 0.60 9.39 -2.49
CA GLU A 153 0.39 8.09 -3.16
C GLU A 153 -0.27 7.07 -2.22
N VAL A 154 0.33 6.89 -1.05
CA VAL A 154 -0.20 6.03 0.02
C VAL A 154 -0.55 6.92 1.20
N LYS A 155 -1.81 6.85 1.65
CA LYS A 155 -2.27 7.70 2.76
C LYS A 155 -1.54 7.36 4.05
N ALA A 156 -1.26 8.40 4.85
CA ALA A 156 -0.42 8.33 6.04
C ALA A 156 -0.94 7.34 7.08
N ASN A 157 -2.26 7.07 7.12
CA ASN A 157 -2.84 6.07 8.01
C ASN A 157 -2.31 4.65 7.72
N PHE A 158 -2.11 4.30 6.45
CA PHE A 158 -1.57 3.00 6.07
C PHE A 158 -0.08 2.89 6.38
N ILE A 159 0.69 3.94 6.12
CA ILE A 159 2.12 3.99 6.47
C ILE A 159 2.30 3.92 7.99
N HIS A 160 1.49 4.66 8.74
CA HIS A 160 1.44 4.60 10.20
C HIS A 160 1.15 3.18 10.71
N GLU A 161 0.16 2.48 10.13
CA GLU A 161 -0.15 1.10 10.50
C GLU A 161 1.03 0.15 10.22
N ASP A 162 1.72 0.30 9.08
CA ASP A 162 2.91 -0.50 8.78
C ASP A 162 4.02 -0.26 9.81
N ILE A 163 4.36 1.00 10.10
CA ILE A 163 5.39 1.36 11.10
C ILE A 163 5.02 0.80 12.49
N GLU A 164 3.78 1.01 12.95
CA GLU A 164 3.34 0.50 14.26
C GLU A 164 3.38 -1.03 14.33
N SER A 165 3.06 -1.70 13.23
CA SER A 165 3.15 -3.16 13.14
C SER A 165 4.61 -3.66 13.17
N ALA A 166 5.54 -2.94 12.54
CA ALA A 166 6.98 -3.22 12.60
C ALA A 166 7.53 -3.02 14.03
N ILE A 167 7.18 -1.91 14.68
CA ILE A 167 7.55 -1.63 16.08
C ILE A 167 6.99 -2.72 17.00
N SER A 168 5.74 -3.15 16.78
CA SER A 168 5.11 -4.20 17.56
C SER A 168 5.80 -5.56 17.39
N ASP A 169 6.18 -5.90 16.16
CA ASP A 169 6.85 -7.16 15.85
C ASP A 169 8.30 -7.17 16.42
N SER A 170 9.01 -6.03 16.42
CA SER A 170 10.39 -5.94 16.94
C SER A 170 10.50 -6.09 18.47
N LYS A 171 9.45 -5.73 19.22
CA LYS A 171 9.41 -5.87 20.69
C LYS A 171 9.22 -7.32 21.16
N GLY A 172 8.87 -8.24 20.26
CA GLY A 172 8.65 -9.66 20.55
C GLY A 172 7.37 -9.94 21.36
N GLY A 173 6.81 -11.16 21.21
CA GLY A 173 5.72 -11.66 22.07
C GLY A 173 4.38 -11.93 21.39
N LYS A 174 4.22 -11.67 20.08
CA LYS A 174 3.01 -11.93 19.29
C LYS A 174 3.36 -12.52 17.92
N PRO A 175 2.39 -13.15 17.20
CA PRO A 175 2.59 -13.49 15.79
C PRO A 175 2.93 -12.24 14.97
N LYS A 176 3.73 -12.41 13.89
CA LYS A 176 4.14 -11.31 12.99
C LYS A 176 2.92 -10.61 12.40
N GLN A 177 2.53 -9.47 12.97
CA GLN A 177 1.36 -8.68 12.60
C GLN A 177 1.62 -7.82 11.37
N ARG A 178 2.88 -7.50 11.08
CA ARG A 178 3.25 -6.65 9.95
C ARG A 178 2.81 -7.24 8.62
N LEU A 179 3.02 -8.54 8.40
CA LEU A 179 2.60 -9.21 7.17
C LEU A 179 1.07 -9.14 6.96
N GLU A 180 0.28 -9.19 8.05
CA GLU A 180 -1.17 -9.04 7.96
C GLU A 180 -1.57 -7.61 7.61
N THR A 181 -0.90 -6.64 8.22
CA THR A 181 -1.06 -5.20 7.95
C THR A 181 -0.77 -4.88 6.48
N LEU A 182 0.36 -5.33 5.95
CA LEU A 182 0.72 -5.15 4.54
C LEU A 182 -0.31 -5.76 3.58
N ARG A 183 -0.93 -6.88 3.95
CA ARG A 183 -2.02 -7.47 3.15
C ARG A 183 -3.28 -6.60 3.18
N MET A 184 -3.57 -5.93 4.29
CA MET A 184 -4.71 -5.01 4.37
C MET A 184 -4.46 -3.76 3.52
N ILE A 185 -3.26 -3.18 3.61
CA ILE A 185 -2.85 -2.01 2.82
C ILE A 185 -2.95 -2.33 1.32
N SER A 186 -2.34 -3.43 0.86
CA SER A 186 -2.38 -3.85 -0.55
C SER A 186 -3.81 -4.05 -1.07
N ARG A 187 -4.71 -4.58 -0.23
CA ARG A 187 -6.13 -4.73 -0.59
C ARG A 187 -6.87 -3.40 -0.66
N ALA A 188 -6.55 -2.46 0.24
CA ALA A 188 -7.15 -1.14 0.24
C ALA A 188 -6.73 -0.33 -0.99
N GLU A 189 -5.47 -0.44 -1.42
CA GLU A 189 -4.94 0.18 -2.64
C GLU A 189 -5.48 -0.48 -3.92
N SER A 190 -5.61 -1.81 -3.92
CA SER A 190 -6.10 -2.58 -5.08
C SER A 190 -7.64 -2.69 -5.14
N ALA A 191 -8.36 -1.91 -4.34
CA ALA A 191 -9.83 -1.94 -4.30
C ALA A 191 -10.40 -1.35 -5.59
N ILE A 192 -10.38 -2.14 -6.67
CA ILE A 192 -11.18 -1.89 -7.87
C ILE A 192 -12.64 -1.91 -7.41
N PRO A 193 -13.41 -0.82 -7.60
CA PRO A 193 -14.83 -0.82 -7.26
C PRO A 193 -15.51 -1.99 -7.96
N PRO A 194 -16.46 -2.69 -7.31
CA PRO A 194 -17.16 -3.80 -7.94
C PRO A 194 -17.74 -3.32 -9.28
N PRO A 195 -17.66 -4.14 -10.34
CA PRO A 195 -18.18 -3.74 -11.64
C PRO A 195 -19.66 -3.32 -11.50
N PRO A 196 -20.09 -2.26 -12.20
CA PRO A 196 -21.46 -1.79 -12.12
C PRO A 196 -22.44 -2.95 -12.33
N ARG A 197 -23.39 -3.13 -11.40
CA ARG A 197 -24.45 -4.16 -11.55
C ARG A 197 -25.44 -3.82 -12.65
N ALA A 198 -25.46 -2.57 -13.13
CA ALA A 198 -26.33 -2.13 -14.21
C ALA A 198 -25.79 -2.56 -15.57
N PRO A 199 -26.63 -3.07 -16.49
CA PRO A 199 -26.25 -3.29 -17.88
C PRO A 199 -25.75 -2.00 -18.53
N ALA A 200 -24.81 -2.11 -19.46
CA ALA A 200 -24.34 -0.96 -20.23
C ALA A 200 -25.52 -0.25 -20.92
N PRO A 201 -25.54 1.10 -20.97
CA PRO A 201 -26.57 1.84 -21.68
C PRO A 201 -26.66 1.42 -23.15
N VAL A 202 -27.88 1.34 -23.68
CA VAL A 202 -28.11 0.98 -25.08
C VAL A 202 -27.58 2.12 -25.96
N PRO A 203 -26.76 1.84 -27.00
CA PRO A 203 -26.29 2.88 -27.89
C PRO A 203 -27.46 3.55 -28.61
N PRO A 204 -27.39 4.88 -28.88
CA PRO A 204 -28.43 5.58 -29.61
C PRO A 204 -28.58 4.99 -31.01
N GLY A 205 -29.83 4.76 -31.43
CA GLY A 205 -30.14 4.16 -32.72
C GLY A 205 -29.58 4.98 -33.88
N THR A 206 -29.01 4.29 -34.87
CA THR A 206 -28.56 4.91 -36.12
C THR A 206 -29.74 5.56 -36.82
N VAL A 207 -29.78 6.89 -36.82
CA VAL A 207 -30.71 7.64 -37.67
C VAL A 207 -30.17 7.57 -39.09
N THR A 208 -30.68 6.64 -39.90
CA THR A 208 -30.50 6.69 -41.34
C THR A 208 -31.28 7.90 -41.86
N GLN A 209 -30.58 9.01 -42.16
CA GLN A 209 -31.18 10.08 -42.95
C GLN A 209 -31.37 9.57 -44.38
N VAL A 210 -32.60 9.74 -44.87
CA VAL A 210 -33.05 9.46 -46.24
C VAL A 210 -32.51 10.47 -47.24
#